data_AF-A0A2L2Z797-F1
#
_entry.id   AF-A0A2L2Z797-F1
#
_cell.length_a   1.000
_cell.length_b   1.000
_cell.length_c   1.000
_cell.angle_alpha   90.00
_cell.angle_beta   90.00
_cell.angle_gamma   90.00
#
_symmetry.space_group_name_H-M   'P 1'
#
loop_
_entity.id
_entity.type
_entity.pdbx_description
1 polymer ?
#
loop_
_entity_poly.entity_id
_entity_poly.type
_entity_poly.pdbx_seq_one_letter_code
_entity_poly.pdbx_strand_id
1 'polypeptide(L)' 'GKNLEDNPKYIKPCDAAIGELAPSKPMCVETCTDFPPLGRFAGRDMRQTVAVGVIKAVTPKDLSGG' A
#
# COMPACT_ATOMS: atom_id res chain seq x y z
N GLY A 1 12.33 9.10 9.54
CA GLY A 1 13.14 7.91 9.22
C GLY A 1 14.10 8.29 8.14
N LYS A 2 15.38 7.91 8.25
CA LYS A 2 16.37 8.19 7.21
C LYS A 2 16.09 7.26 6.03
N ASN A 3 16.02 7.81 4.81
CA ASN A 3 15.98 6.99 3.59
C ASN A 3 17.32 6.26 3.49
N LEU A 4 17.26 4.93 3.36
CA LEU A 4 18.45 4.08 3.33
C LEU A 4 18.97 3.93 1.90
N GLU A 5 18.08 3.68 0.94
CA GLU A 5 18.34 3.62 -0.50
C GLU A 5 17.11 4.08 -1.29
N ASP A 6 17.34 4.75 -2.42
CA ASP A 6 16.30 5.08 -3.39
C ASP A 6 16.12 3.91 -4.38
N ASN A 7 14.90 3.39 -4.51
CA ASN A 7 14.51 2.27 -5.38
C ASN A 7 15.30 0.95 -5.14
N PRO A 8 15.20 0.35 -3.94
CA PRO A 8 15.83 -0.94 -3.66
C PRO A 8 15.22 -2.06 -4.52
N LYS A 9 16.07 -3.00 -4.99
CA LYS A 9 15.61 -4.16 -5.78
C LYS A 9 14.78 -5.16 -4.96
N TYR A 10 15.01 -5.23 -3.65
CA TYR A 10 14.30 -6.11 -2.73
C TYR A 10 14.28 -5.50 -1.33
N ILE A 11 13.24 -5.82 -0.57
CA ILE A 11 13.03 -5.38 0.81
C ILE A 11 13.19 -6.60 1.72
N LYS A 12 13.94 -6.50 2.81
CA LYS A 12 14.12 -7.61 3.76
C LYS A 12 13.10 -7.54 4.90
N PRO A 13 12.89 -8.64 5.65
CA PRO A 13 12.12 -8.57 6.89
C PRO A 13 12.66 -7.49 7.82
N CYS A 14 11.77 -6.75 8.48
CA CYS A 14 12.04 -5.56 9.30
C CYS A 14 12.35 -4.25 8.56
N ASP A 15 12.44 -4.25 7.23
CA ASP A 15 12.57 -3.00 6.47
C ASP A 15 11.22 -2.35 6.21
N ALA A 16 11.21 -1.01 6.11
CA ALA A 16 10.06 -0.22 5.73
C ALA A 16 10.31 0.45 4.37
N ALA A 17 9.33 0.36 3.47
CA ALA A 17 9.40 0.96 2.16
C ALA A 17 8.10 1.70 1.83
N ILE A 18 8.19 2.60 0.85
CA ILE A 18 7.05 3.25 0.23
C ILE A 18 7.03 2.76 -1.22
N GLY A 19 5.90 2.22 -1.66
CA GLY A 19 5.73 1.73 -3.02
C GLY A 19 4.30 1.96 -3.51
N GLU A 20 4.14 2.00 -4.82
CA GLU A 20 2.84 2.06 -5.47
C GLU A 20 2.25 0.65 -5.57
N LEU A 21 0.98 0.50 -5.19
CA LEU A 21 0.27 -0.77 -5.25
C LEU A 21 -0.94 -0.63 -6.16
N ALA A 22 -1.02 -1.47 -7.19
CA ALA A 22 -2.18 -1.57 -8.07
C ALA A 22 -3.04 -2.78 -7.67
N PRO A 23 -4.32 -2.60 -7.30
CA PRO A 23 -5.21 -3.71 -6.99
C PRO A 23 -5.61 -4.46 -8.27
N SER A 24 -5.71 -5.79 -8.19
CA SER A 24 -6.12 -6.64 -9.33
C SER A 24 -7.64 -6.63 -9.57
N LYS A 25 -8.43 -6.24 -8.57
CA LYS A 25 -9.89 -6.11 -8.64
C LYS A 25 -10.29 -4.70 -8.18
N PRO A 26 -11.42 -4.15 -8.66
CA PRO A 26 -11.95 -2.89 -8.16
C PRO A 26 -12.10 -2.93 -6.63
N MET A 27 -11.49 -1.97 -5.95
CA MET A 27 -11.47 -1.87 -4.49
C MET A 27 -11.56 -0.40 -4.10
N CYS A 28 -12.35 -0.09 -3.08
CA CYS A 28 -12.39 1.23 -2.49
C CYS A 28 -11.40 1.28 -1.33
N VAL A 29 -10.41 2.16 -1.43
CA VAL A 29 -9.41 2.42 -0.39
C VAL A 29 -9.26 3.92 -0.20
N GLU A 30 -8.95 4.34 1.02
CA GLU A 30 -8.83 5.75 1.39
C GLU A 30 -7.50 6.01 2.11
N THR A 31 -7.12 7.28 2.23
CA THR A 31 -5.93 7.62 3.03
C THR A 31 -6.18 7.35 4.51
N CYS A 32 -5.14 6.98 5.25
CA CYS A 32 -5.26 6.74 6.69
C CYS A 32 -5.62 8.03 7.47
N THR A 33 -5.38 9.20 6.89
CA THR A 33 -5.69 10.51 7.51
C THR A 33 -7.18 10.80 7.45
N ASP A 34 -7.81 10.51 6.31
CA ASP A 34 -9.24 10.79 6.09
C ASP A 34 -10.11 9.69 6.71
N PHE A 35 -9.77 8.44 6.43
CA PHE A 35 -10.48 7.27 6.95
C PHE A 35 -9.49 6.22 7.49
N PRO A 36 -9.10 6.33 8.78
CA PRO A 36 -8.21 5.38 9.44
C PRO A 36 -8.57 3.89 9.27
N PRO A 37 -9.85 3.45 9.26
CA PRO A 37 -10.17 2.04 9.06
C PRO A 37 -9.97 1.56 7.62
N LEU A 38 -10.10 2.43 6.61
CA LEU A 38 -9.92 2.09 5.19
C LEU A 38 -8.47 2.27 4.71
N GLY A 39 -7.67 3.05 5.43
CA GLY A 39 -6.26 3.29 5.12
C GLY A 39 -5.27 2.28 5.69
N ARG A 40 -5.72 1.18 6.33
CA ARG A 40 -4.85 0.12 6.88
C ARG A 40 -5.04 -1.17 6.11
N PHE A 41 -3.95 -1.83 5.73
CA PHE A 41 -4.01 -3.09 5.00
C PHE A 41 -3.00 -4.12 5.53
N ALA A 42 -3.30 -5.39 5.26
CA ALA A 42 -2.42 -6.52 5.53
C ALA A 42 -2.15 -7.29 4.23
N GLY A 43 -0.89 -7.39 3.84
CA GLY A 43 -0.44 -8.23 2.73
C GLY A 43 -0.27 -9.67 3.20
N ARG A 44 -0.92 -10.61 2.52
CA ARG A 44 -0.83 -12.04 2.83
C ARG A 44 -0.20 -12.81 1.68
N ASP A 45 0.69 -13.72 2.01
CA ASP A 45 1.22 -14.74 1.10
C ASP A 45 1.16 -16.11 1.80
N MET A 46 0.77 -17.15 1.07
CA MET A 46 0.65 -18.53 1.57
C MET A 46 0.11 -18.68 3.02
N ARG A 47 -1.02 -18.04 3.34
CA ARG A 47 -1.70 -18.03 4.66
C ARG A 47 -0.95 -17.31 5.80
N GLN A 48 0.15 -16.64 5.50
CA GLN A 48 0.93 -15.84 6.45
C GLN A 48 0.78 -14.36 6.12
N THR A 49 0.78 -13.51 7.16
CA THR A 49 0.84 -12.06 6.97
C THR A 49 2.30 -11.68 6.76
N VAL A 50 2.64 -11.25 5.55
CA VAL A 50 4.01 -10.89 5.16
C VAL A 50 4.27 -9.39 5.30
N ALA A 51 3.23 -8.56 5.27
CA ALA A 51 3.35 -7.12 5.40
C ALA A 51 2.12 -6.50 6.07
N VAL A 52 2.35 -5.39 6.76
CA VAL A 52 1.32 -4.48 7.26
C VAL A 52 1.66 -3.08 6.79
N GLY A 53 0.65 -2.30 6.41
CA GLY A 53 0.89 -0.99 5.81
C GLY A 53 -0.24 -0.01 6.04
N VAL A 54 0.10 1.26 5.83
CA VAL A 54 -0.82 2.40 5.85
C VAL A 54 -0.78 3.11 4.50
N ILE A 55 -1.96 3.50 4.02
CA ILE A 55 -2.13 4.19 2.75
C ILE A 55 -1.86 5.67 2.97
N LYS A 56 -0.83 6.18 2.29
CA LYS A 56 -0.45 7.60 2.34
C LYS A 56 -1.17 8.44 1.29
N ALA A 57 -1.37 7.89 0.11
CA ALA A 57 -2.04 8.54 -1.02
C ALA A 57 -2.82 7.49 -1.80
N VAL A 58 -3.92 7.91 -2.40
CA VAL A 58 -4.74 7.09 -3.31
C VAL A 58 -4.82 7.84 -4.63
N THR A 59 -4.53 7.16 -5.72
CA THR A 59 -4.82 7.67 -7.07
C THR A 59 -6.19 7.15 -7.45
N PRO A 60 -7.24 8.00 -7.48
CA PRO A 60 -8.58 7.56 -7.86
C PRO A 60 -8.55 7.06 -9.29
N LYS A 61 -9.23 5.95 -9.54
CA LYS A 61 -9.49 5.56 -10.93
C LYS A 61 -10.42 6.60 -11.53
N ASP A 62 -9.98 7.22 -12.61
CA ASP A 62 -10.84 8.13 -13.36
C ASP A 62 -12.04 7.33 -13.92
N LEU A 63 -13.23 7.71 -13.50
CA LEU A 63 -14.50 7.08 -13.90
C LEU A 63 -15.04 7.67 -15.21
N SER A 64 -14.24 8.43 -15.97
CA SER A 64 -14.60 8.87 -17.33
C SER A 64 -14.54 7.71 -18.34
N GLY A 65 -15.44 6.76 -18.17
CA GLY A 65 -15.82 5.76 -19.16
C GLY A 65 -17.29 5.45 -18.94
N GLY A 66 -18.14 5.99 -19.83
CA GLY A 66 -19.60 5.85 -19.79
C GLY A 66 -20.11 4.45 -20.10
#